data_AF-A0A372G3A1-F1
#
_entry.id   AF-A0A372G3A1-F1
#
_cell.length_a   1.000
_cell.length_b   1.000
_cell.length_c   1.000
_cell.angle_alpha   90.00
_cell.angle_beta   90.00
_cell.angle_gamma   90.00
#
_symmetry.space_group_name_H-M   'P 1'
#
loop_
_entity.id
_entity.type
_entity.pdbx_description
1 polymer ?
#
loop_
_entity_poly.entity_id
_entity_poly.type
_entity_poly.pdbx_seq_one_letter_code
_entity_poly.pdbx_strand_id
1 'polypeptide(L)'
;MDVTVLVGPELTADLALLESLTTATAADLGGTGRLVAVDSTAALESALAATAAPVVVLPGPTASARALMSGAASHVVWYDLTVSTAVAGARHLSGRGVWGLVWAIRHAVYQHRSPAVRVAYGAHADQWGELRLPTADTARPVPVAVLLHGGFWRSYWGADLMDALAVDLAARGYAAWNVEYRRPDRHGWDATTTDVAAALAVLPVVTDTGALDLDRIVVLGHSAGGQLALRAAADLADPASAPRVALAVSLAGVLDLAEADGRQLGDGAVSAALGGTPTTVPQRYAAGDPMARLPIGVPTLLVQGAGDSPDLVDINRRYAVAARAAGDELTHLELPGDHFDVIGPGSAIWQATMEQVGRYLGR
;
A
#
# COMPACT_ATOMS: atom_id res chain seq x y z
N MET A 1 3.14 17.91 14.79
CA MET A 1 2.06 18.31 13.87
C MET A 1 0.74 17.88 14.47
N ASP A 2 -0.28 18.73 14.44
CA ASP A 2 -1.53 18.43 15.14
C ASP A 2 -2.53 17.76 14.19
N VAL A 3 -3.21 16.72 14.66
CA VAL A 3 -4.29 16.03 13.93
C VAL A 3 -5.57 16.07 14.76
N THR A 4 -6.68 16.39 14.10
CA THR A 4 -8.00 16.36 14.73
C THR A 4 -8.79 15.16 14.21
N VAL A 5 -9.41 14.40 15.11
CA VAL A 5 -10.38 13.36 14.79
C VAL A 5 -11.77 13.86 15.15
N LEU A 6 -12.63 14.09 14.16
CA LEU A 6 -14.02 14.47 14.37
C LEU A 6 -14.90 13.22 14.38
N VAL A 7 -15.68 13.05 15.44
CA VAL A 7 -16.66 11.97 15.56
C VAL A 7 -18.05 12.56 15.42
N GLY A 8 -18.72 12.19 14.32
CA GLY A 8 -20.08 12.61 14.00
C GLY A 8 -21.14 11.94 14.88
N PRO A 9 -22.39 12.43 14.77
CA PRO A 9 -23.49 11.99 15.62
C PRO A 9 -23.80 10.51 15.42
N GLU A 10 -24.26 9.85 16.50
CA GLU A 10 -24.75 8.46 16.50
C GLU A 10 -23.71 7.40 16.09
N LEU A 11 -22.42 7.74 16.04
CA LEU A 11 -21.37 6.74 15.85
C LEU A 11 -21.34 5.76 17.03
N THR A 12 -21.46 4.46 16.74
CA THR A 12 -21.32 3.41 17.74
C THR A 12 -19.85 3.03 17.90
N ALA A 13 -19.17 3.60 18.89
CA ALA A 13 -17.78 3.29 19.23
C ALA A 13 -17.45 3.68 20.68
N ASP A 14 -16.41 3.07 21.25
CA ASP A 14 -15.81 3.51 22.51
C ASP A 14 -14.94 4.77 22.25
N LEU A 15 -15.47 5.94 22.63
CA LEU A 15 -14.80 7.22 22.42
C LEU A 15 -13.46 7.33 23.17
N ALA A 16 -13.33 6.71 24.34
CA ALA A 16 -12.09 6.75 25.12
C ALA A 16 -10.99 5.95 24.41
N LEU A 17 -11.35 4.82 23.80
CA LEU A 17 -10.43 4.06 22.96
C LEU A 17 -10.03 4.85 21.70
N LEU A 18 -10.99 5.49 21.02
CA LEU A 18 -10.69 6.32 19.85
C LEU A 18 -9.75 7.49 20.20
N GLU A 19 -9.95 8.13 21.36
CA GLU A 19 -9.10 9.22 21.85
C GLU A 19 -7.68 8.72 22.18
N SER A 20 -7.57 7.57 22.84
CA SER A 20 -6.29 6.91 23.12
C SER A 20 -5.51 6.60 21.83
N LEU A 21 -6.17 5.99 20.84
CA LEU A 21 -5.57 5.72 19.53
C LEU A 21 -5.15 6.99 18.80
N THR A 22 -5.99 8.03 18.87
CA THR A 22 -5.70 9.33 18.25
C THR A 22 -4.44 9.93 18.85
N THR A 23 -4.36 9.99 20.17
CA THR A 23 -3.23 10.56 20.89
C THR A 23 -1.95 9.75 20.66
N ALA A 24 -2.01 8.43 20.78
CA ALA A 24 -0.87 7.55 20.60
C ALA A 24 -0.32 7.60 19.17
N THR A 25 -1.21 7.56 18.16
CA THR A 25 -0.79 7.62 16.75
C THR A 25 -0.21 8.98 16.39
N ALA A 26 -0.80 10.08 16.88
CA ALA A 26 -0.24 11.40 16.66
C ALA A 26 1.13 11.56 17.31
N ALA A 27 1.33 11.02 18.52
CA ALA A 27 2.60 11.04 19.22
C ALA A 27 3.67 10.22 18.48
N ASP A 28 3.34 9.03 17.98
CA ASP A 28 4.20 8.20 17.10
C ASP A 28 4.65 8.98 15.86
N LEU A 29 3.76 9.82 15.31
CA LEU A 29 4.05 10.69 14.19
C LEU A 29 4.79 11.99 14.58
N GLY A 30 5.17 12.20 15.85
CA GLY A 30 5.83 13.42 16.33
C GLY A 30 4.89 14.63 16.43
N GLY A 31 3.67 14.40 16.90
CA GLY A 31 2.60 15.39 16.94
C GLY A 31 1.65 15.27 18.12
N THR A 32 0.59 16.07 18.10
CA THR A 32 -0.50 15.99 19.08
C THR A 32 -1.80 15.58 18.39
N GLY A 33 -2.59 14.75 19.05
CA GLY A 33 -3.87 14.28 18.55
C GLY A 33 -4.98 14.76 19.46
N ARG A 34 -6.10 15.19 18.88
CA ARG A 34 -7.30 15.53 19.65
C ARG A 34 -8.53 14.90 19.01
N LEU A 35 -9.37 14.28 19.82
CA LEU A 35 -10.68 13.82 19.42
C LEU A 35 -11.75 14.87 19.79
N VAL A 36 -12.68 15.12 18.87
CA VAL A 36 -13.83 16.01 19.09
C VAL A 36 -15.09 15.27 18.64
N ALA A 37 -15.92 14.89 19.60
CA ALA A 37 -17.24 14.31 19.31
C ALA A 37 -18.30 15.41 19.27
N VAL A 38 -19.20 15.32 18.29
CA VAL A 38 -20.30 16.26 18.10
C VAL A 38 -21.63 15.51 18.04
N ASP A 39 -22.70 16.18 18.48
CA ASP A 39 -24.04 15.59 18.65
C ASP A 39 -24.98 15.83 17.47
N SER A 40 -24.55 16.60 16.46
CA SER A 40 -25.38 16.99 15.32
C SER A 40 -24.57 17.20 14.05
N THR A 41 -25.22 17.03 12.89
CA THR A 41 -24.61 17.28 11.58
C THR A 41 -24.13 18.73 11.43
N ALA A 42 -24.89 19.70 11.95
CA ALA A 42 -24.52 21.11 11.89
C ALA A 42 -23.25 21.40 12.71
N ALA A 43 -23.10 20.77 13.87
CA ALA A 43 -21.87 20.87 14.66
C ALA A 43 -20.69 20.18 13.96
N LEU A 44 -20.93 19.06 13.27
CA LEU A 44 -19.90 18.39 12.46
C LEU A 44 -19.41 19.27 11.31
N GLU A 45 -20.34 19.86 10.57
CA GLU A 45 -20.02 20.80 9.47
C GLU A 45 -19.25 22.02 9.99
N SER A 46 -19.68 22.60 11.11
CA SER A 46 -18.99 23.73 11.73
C SER A 46 -17.58 23.37 12.22
N ALA A 47 -17.39 22.19 12.81
CA ALA A 47 -16.08 21.72 13.27
C ALA A 47 -15.13 21.43 12.10
N LEU A 48 -15.67 20.87 11.01
CA LEU A 48 -14.93 20.64 9.78
C LEU A 48 -14.44 21.95 9.16
N ALA A 49 -15.32 22.95 9.04
CA ALA A 49 -14.98 24.26 8.48
C ALA A 49 -13.94 25.03 9.32
N ALA A 50 -13.86 24.77 10.63
CA ALA A 50 -12.92 25.42 11.53
C ALA A 50 -11.51 24.79 11.53
N THR A 51 -11.30 23.66 10.86
CA THR A 51 -10.06 22.89 10.92
C THR A 51 -9.25 23.05 9.64
N ALA A 52 -8.07 23.68 9.71
CA ALA A 52 -7.15 23.80 8.58
C ALA A 52 -6.02 22.75 8.59
N ALA A 53 -5.87 22.02 9.70
CA ALA A 53 -4.92 20.91 9.87
C ALA A 53 -5.48 19.61 9.26
N PRO A 54 -4.68 18.53 9.13
CA PRO A 54 -5.21 17.22 8.77
C PRO A 54 -6.31 16.82 9.74
N VAL A 55 -7.44 16.40 9.16
CA VAL A 55 -8.60 15.99 9.91
C VAL A 55 -9.08 14.64 9.43
N VAL A 56 -9.31 13.73 10.38
CA VAL A 56 -10.00 12.47 10.13
C VAL A 56 -11.43 12.63 10.62
N VAL A 57 -12.40 12.32 9.77
CA VAL A 57 -13.82 12.44 10.11
C VAL A 57 -14.45 11.05 10.10
N LEU A 58 -14.99 10.64 11.26
CA LEU A 58 -15.88 9.49 11.37
C LEU A 58 -17.31 10.02 11.31
N PRO A 59 -17.98 9.99 10.14
CA PRO A 59 -19.21 10.76 9.92
C PRO A 59 -20.40 10.31 10.79
N GLY A 60 -20.40 9.07 11.28
CA GLY A 60 -21.57 8.46 11.88
C GLY A 60 -22.59 7.98 10.83
N PRO A 61 -23.65 7.27 11.24
CA PRO A 61 -24.54 6.57 10.33
C PRO A 61 -25.62 7.46 9.69
N THR A 62 -25.85 8.68 10.19
CA THR A 62 -26.98 9.51 9.75
C THR A 62 -26.84 9.95 8.30
N ALA A 63 -27.94 9.91 7.52
CA ALA A 63 -27.92 10.31 6.11
C ALA A 63 -27.42 11.75 5.90
N SER A 64 -27.75 12.65 6.83
CA SER A 64 -27.29 14.04 6.81
C SER A 64 -25.79 14.18 7.03
N ALA A 65 -25.19 13.43 7.96
CA ALA A 65 -23.74 13.48 8.16
C ALA A 65 -22.99 12.80 7.01
N ARG A 66 -23.55 11.71 6.48
CA ARG A 66 -23.04 11.04 5.26
C ARG A 66 -23.05 11.96 4.04
N ALA A 67 -24.02 12.86 3.93
CA ALA A 67 -24.09 13.83 2.82
C ALA A 67 -22.97 14.88 2.86
N LEU A 68 -22.29 15.08 4.00
CA LEU A 68 -21.11 15.95 4.10
C LEU A 68 -19.86 15.33 3.47
N MET A 69 -19.84 14.00 3.28
CA MET A 69 -18.71 13.29 2.70
C MET A 69 -18.48 13.77 1.27
N SER A 70 -17.39 14.51 1.08
CA SER A 70 -17.03 15.08 -0.22
C SER A 70 -15.52 15.17 -0.39
N GLY A 71 -15.09 15.37 -1.64
CA GLY A 71 -13.69 15.56 -2.02
C GLY A 71 -13.19 17.00 -2.00
N ALA A 72 -14.02 17.96 -1.58
CA ALA A 72 -13.71 19.38 -1.75
C ALA A 72 -12.51 19.86 -0.91
N ALA A 73 -12.22 19.16 0.19
CA ALA A 73 -11.17 19.53 1.13
C ALA A 73 -10.06 18.46 1.16
N SER A 74 -8.92 18.77 0.55
CA SER A 74 -7.78 17.84 0.43
C SER A 74 -7.15 17.43 1.77
N HIS A 75 -7.37 18.18 2.84
CA HIS A 75 -6.87 17.89 4.18
C HIS A 75 -7.80 16.96 5.00
N VAL A 76 -8.95 16.59 4.43
CA VAL A 76 -9.97 15.75 5.08
C VAL A 76 -9.82 14.30 4.62
N VAL A 77 -9.76 13.39 5.59
CA VAL A 77 -9.87 11.94 5.36
C VAL A 77 -11.12 11.45 6.07
N TRP A 78 -12.03 10.84 5.31
CA TRP A 78 -13.23 10.22 5.84
C TRP A 78 -12.93 8.78 6.24
N TYR A 79 -13.41 8.35 7.40
CA TYR A 79 -13.21 7.00 7.88
C TYR A 79 -14.49 6.36 8.42
N ASP A 80 -14.91 5.26 7.80
CA ASP A 80 -15.95 4.39 8.35
C ASP A 80 -15.34 3.18 9.06
N LEU A 81 -15.78 2.91 10.29
CA LEU A 81 -15.37 1.72 11.02
C LEU A 81 -15.84 0.42 10.32
N THR A 82 -16.98 0.51 9.63
CA THR A 82 -17.60 -0.60 8.89
C THR A 82 -17.30 -0.51 7.39
N VAL A 83 -17.49 -1.62 6.67
CA VAL A 83 -17.35 -1.63 5.21
C VAL A 83 -18.43 -0.74 4.61
N SER A 84 -18.03 0.21 3.78
CA SER A 84 -18.95 1.11 3.09
C SER A 84 -18.54 1.30 1.63
N THR A 85 -19.46 1.84 0.83
CA THR A 85 -19.16 2.24 -0.54
C THR A 85 -18.30 3.49 -0.53
N ALA A 86 -17.25 3.50 -1.34
CA ALA A 86 -16.39 4.67 -1.51
C ALA A 86 -17.21 5.87 -2.00
N VAL A 87 -16.99 7.03 -1.39
CA VAL A 87 -17.62 8.28 -1.82
C VAL A 87 -16.76 8.94 -2.88
N ALA A 88 -17.32 9.13 -4.08
CA ALA A 88 -16.60 9.68 -5.22
C ALA A 88 -15.96 11.04 -4.89
N GLY A 89 -14.67 11.17 -5.22
CA GLY A 89 -13.87 12.37 -4.96
C GLY A 89 -13.37 12.50 -3.51
N ALA A 90 -13.99 11.83 -2.54
CA ALA A 90 -13.54 11.86 -1.15
C ALA A 90 -12.31 10.96 -0.94
N ARG A 91 -11.38 11.41 -0.08
CA ARG A 91 -10.37 10.50 0.50
C ARG A 91 -11.06 9.69 1.59
N HIS A 92 -11.42 8.46 1.28
CA HIS A 92 -12.31 7.67 2.11
C HIS A 92 -11.73 6.28 2.36
N LEU A 93 -11.49 5.98 3.63
CA LEU A 93 -11.12 4.66 4.10
C LEU A 93 -12.32 4.02 4.80
N SER A 94 -12.45 2.70 4.75
CA SER A 94 -13.57 2.01 5.42
C SER A 94 -13.22 0.58 5.81
N GLY A 95 -14.03 -0.05 6.67
CA GLY A 95 -14.06 -1.50 6.82
C GLY A 95 -12.92 -2.16 7.58
N ARG A 96 -12.09 -1.36 8.28
CA ARG A 96 -10.95 -1.84 9.08
C ARG A 96 -11.19 -1.82 10.60
N GLY A 97 -12.45 -1.66 11.02
CA GLY A 97 -12.84 -1.62 12.43
C GLY A 97 -12.24 -0.42 13.19
N VAL A 98 -12.01 -0.56 14.48
CA VAL A 98 -11.40 0.53 15.27
C VAL A 98 -9.94 0.74 14.91
N TRP A 99 -9.22 -0.33 14.55
CA TRP A 99 -7.81 -0.25 14.18
C TRP A 99 -7.60 0.78 13.07
N GLY A 100 -8.39 0.72 11.99
CA GLY A 100 -8.16 1.56 10.81
C GLY A 100 -8.21 3.06 11.03
N LEU A 101 -8.64 3.54 12.21
CA LEU A 101 -8.44 4.94 12.61
C LEU A 101 -6.96 5.32 12.59
N VAL A 102 -6.08 4.42 13.04
CA VAL A 102 -4.62 4.62 13.01
C VAL A 102 -4.13 4.80 11.56
N TRP A 103 -4.66 4.03 10.60
CA TRP A 103 -4.33 4.18 9.18
C TRP A 103 -4.89 5.50 8.61
N ALA A 104 -6.12 5.88 8.97
CA ALA A 104 -6.71 7.14 8.53
C ALA A 104 -5.94 8.37 9.03
N ILE A 105 -5.47 8.34 10.29
CA ILE A 105 -4.62 9.39 10.86
C ILE A 105 -3.28 9.45 10.12
N ARG A 106 -2.62 8.30 9.92
CA ARG A 106 -1.36 8.21 9.17
C ARG A 106 -1.53 8.76 7.75
N HIS A 107 -2.56 8.33 7.04
CA HIS A 107 -2.89 8.82 5.70
C HIS A 107 -3.05 10.34 5.69
N ALA A 108 -3.89 10.90 6.58
CA ALA A 108 -4.12 12.34 6.66
C ALA A 108 -2.80 13.13 6.90
N VAL A 109 -1.96 12.64 7.83
CA VAL A 109 -0.70 13.29 8.18
C VAL A 109 0.33 13.20 7.05
N TYR A 110 0.53 12.02 6.44
CA TYR A 110 1.52 11.85 5.37
C TYR A 110 1.14 12.64 4.12
N GLN A 111 -0.14 12.62 3.74
CA GLN A 111 -0.64 13.41 2.61
C GLN A 111 -0.45 14.92 2.82
N HIS A 112 -0.53 15.40 4.05
CA HIS A 112 -0.30 16.81 4.34
C HIS A 112 1.18 17.16 4.39
N ARG A 113 2.02 16.33 5.03
CA ARG A 113 3.47 16.59 5.16
C ARG A 113 4.21 16.49 3.83
N SER A 114 3.78 15.55 2.99
CA SER A 114 4.38 15.27 1.69
C SER A 114 3.27 15.03 0.68
N PRO A 115 2.67 16.12 0.16
CA PRO A 115 1.64 16.03 -0.85
C PRO A 115 2.15 15.31 -2.09
N ALA A 116 1.34 14.40 -2.62
CA ALA A 116 1.61 13.72 -3.88
C ALA A 116 0.81 14.33 -5.03
N VAL A 117 1.32 14.16 -6.25
CA VAL A 117 0.55 14.38 -7.47
C VAL A 117 -0.16 13.07 -7.81
N ARG A 118 -1.48 13.07 -7.76
CA ARG A 118 -2.26 11.92 -8.21
C ARG A 118 -2.32 11.91 -9.73
N VAL A 119 -1.91 10.81 -10.34
CA VAL A 119 -1.98 10.60 -11.79
C VAL A 119 -2.82 9.36 -12.07
N ALA A 120 -3.82 9.52 -12.94
CA ALA A 120 -4.64 8.41 -13.40
C ALA A 120 -3.90 7.64 -14.50
N TYR A 121 -3.87 6.32 -14.40
CA TYR A 121 -3.34 5.44 -15.45
C TYR A 121 -4.46 4.66 -16.17
N GLY A 122 -5.71 4.89 -15.80
CA GLY A 122 -6.90 4.31 -16.42
C GLY A 122 -8.16 5.09 -16.08
N ALA A 123 -9.30 4.61 -16.58
CA ALA A 123 -10.60 5.30 -16.47
C ALA A 123 -11.35 5.01 -15.15
N HIS A 124 -11.01 3.92 -14.46
CA HIS A 124 -11.67 3.55 -13.21
C HIS A 124 -11.17 4.42 -12.05
N ALA A 125 -12.03 4.64 -11.04
CA ALA A 125 -11.72 5.48 -9.87
C ALA A 125 -10.56 4.96 -9.00
N ASP A 126 -10.16 3.70 -9.20
CA ASP A 126 -9.03 3.05 -8.51
C ASP A 126 -7.81 2.87 -9.42
N GLN A 127 -7.85 3.36 -10.66
CA GLN A 127 -6.73 3.29 -11.60
C GLN A 127 -5.87 4.55 -11.52
N TRP A 128 -5.26 4.77 -10.35
CA TRP A 128 -4.40 5.92 -10.09
C TRP A 128 -3.17 5.53 -9.27
N GLY A 129 -2.12 6.31 -9.42
CA GLY A 129 -0.99 6.32 -8.50
C GLY A 129 -0.70 7.73 -8.00
N GLU A 130 -0.08 7.80 -6.84
CA GLU A 130 0.38 9.04 -6.24
C GLU A 130 1.89 9.14 -6.39
N LEU A 131 2.32 10.12 -7.17
CA LEU A 131 3.72 10.41 -7.42
C LEU A 131 4.23 11.43 -6.41
N ARG A 132 5.29 11.06 -5.68
CA ARG A 132 6.08 11.96 -4.87
C ARG A 132 7.48 12.05 -5.46
N LEU A 133 7.85 13.26 -5.90
CA LEU A 133 9.20 13.55 -6.34
C LEU A 133 10.07 13.97 -5.15
N PRO A 134 11.38 13.69 -5.16
CA PRO A 134 12.31 14.23 -4.18
C PRO A 134 12.24 15.77 -4.14
N THR A 135 12.36 16.34 -2.94
CA THR A 135 12.31 17.79 -2.73
C THR A 135 13.58 18.52 -3.18
N ALA A 136 14.71 17.81 -3.31
CA ALA A 136 15.95 18.37 -3.79
C ALA A 136 15.90 18.58 -5.31
N ASP A 137 16.41 19.71 -5.79
CA ASP A 137 16.58 19.96 -7.22
C ASP A 137 17.50 18.89 -7.80
N THR A 138 16.92 18.01 -8.63
CA THR A 138 17.67 16.93 -9.24
C THR A 138 18.01 17.34 -10.67
N ALA A 139 19.25 17.78 -10.87
CA ALA A 139 19.80 18.04 -12.20
C ALA A 139 19.86 16.78 -13.10
N ARG A 140 19.45 15.61 -12.58
CA ARG A 140 19.49 14.31 -13.26
C ARG A 140 18.23 13.52 -12.93
N PRO A 141 17.78 12.63 -13.84
CA PRO A 141 16.68 11.72 -13.57
C PRO A 141 16.91 10.87 -12.31
N VAL A 142 15.85 10.63 -11.53
CA VAL A 142 15.89 9.89 -10.26
C VAL A 142 15.31 8.48 -10.42
N PRO A 143 15.84 7.48 -9.69
CA PRO A 143 15.28 6.13 -9.73
C PRO A 143 13.83 6.14 -9.23
N VAL A 144 13.03 5.23 -9.78
CA VAL A 144 11.61 5.10 -9.46
C VAL A 144 11.42 3.97 -8.47
N ALA A 145 10.65 4.22 -7.41
CA ALA A 145 10.19 3.19 -6.47
C ALA A 145 8.67 3.04 -6.61
N VAL A 146 8.23 1.96 -7.26
CA VAL A 146 6.81 1.60 -7.38
C VAL A 146 6.39 0.85 -6.12
N LEU A 147 5.30 1.28 -5.49
CA LEU A 147 4.77 0.66 -4.27
C LEU A 147 3.42 0.00 -4.55
N LEU A 148 3.32 -1.28 -4.22
CA LEU A 148 2.10 -2.08 -4.32
C LEU A 148 1.65 -2.49 -2.91
N HIS A 149 0.46 -2.03 -2.50
CA HIS A 149 -0.04 -2.26 -1.16
C HIS A 149 -0.47 -3.72 -0.90
N GLY A 150 -0.53 -4.11 0.36
CA GLY A 150 -1.03 -5.41 0.80
C GLY A 150 -2.54 -5.43 1.03
N GLY A 151 -2.95 -6.29 1.97
CA GLY A 151 -4.34 -6.37 2.42
C GLY A 151 -5.15 -7.53 1.86
N PHE A 152 -4.50 -8.66 1.57
CA PHE A 152 -5.16 -9.87 1.08
C PHE A 152 -6.04 -9.65 -0.17
N TRP A 153 -5.67 -8.67 -1.00
CA TRP A 153 -6.44 -8.25 -2.18
C TRP A 153 -7.92 -7.92 -1.85
N ARG A 154 -8.23 -7.43 -0.65
CA ARG A 154 -9.59 -7.06 -0.24
C ARG A 154 -9.82 -5.56 -0.37
N SER A 155 -10.98 -5.16 -0.88
CA SER A 155 -11.29 -3.77 -1.25
C SER A 155 -11.38 -2.77 -0.09
N TYR A 156 -11.26 -3.22 1.17
CA TYR A 156 -11.15 -2.32 2.31
C TYR A 156 -9.69 -1.94 2.65
N TRP A 157 -8.70 -2.52 1.96
CA TRP A 157 -7.30 -2.09 1.96
C TRP A 157 -6.96 -1.31 0.69
N GLY A 158 -6.03 -0.37 0.79
CA GLY A 158 -5.65 0.52 -0.32
C GLY A 158 -4.23 1.06 -0.17
N ALA A 159 -3.87 1.95 -1.09
CA ALA A 159 -2.52 2.53 -1.19
C ALA A 159 -2.06 3.29 0.07
N ASP A 160 -2.98 3.68 0.96
CA ASP A 160 -2.69 4.35 2.23
C ASP A 160 -1.75 3.52 3.15
N LEU A 161 -1.75 2.20 2.98
CA LEU A 161 -0.85 1.29 3.71
C LEU A 161 0.63 1.60 3.44
N MET A 162 0.93 2.12 2.25
CA MET A 162 2.29 2.36 1.77
C MET A 162 2.72 3.84 1.86
N ASP A 163 1.87 4.73 2.38
CA ASP A 163 2.16 6.17 2.43
C ASP A 163 3.47 6.50 3.17
N ALA A 164 3.72 5.84 4.29
CA ALA A 164 4.92 6.05 5.09
C ALA A 164 6.19 5.76 4.28
N LEU A 165 6.19 4.68 3.50
CA LEU A 165 7.28 4.33 2.61
C LEU A 165 7.40 5.30 1.44
N ALA A 166 6.27 5.75 0.87
CA ALA A 166 6.30 6.72 -0.22
C ALA A 166 6.97 8.03 0.19
N VAL A 167 6.71 8.51 1.42
CA VAL A 167 7.35 9.69 1.98
C VAL A 167 8.84 9.46 2.25
N ASP A 168 9.20 8.34 2.86
CA ASP A 168 10.60 8.00 3.17
C ASP A 168 11.44 7.82 1.89
N LEU A 169 10.90 7.15 0.86
CA LEU A 169 11.55 6.97 -0.43
C LEU A 169 11.77 8.30 -1.15
N ALA A 170 10.78 9.20 -1.15
CA ALA A 170 10.95 10.54 -1.70
C ALA A 170 12.07 11.32 -0.97
N ALA A 171 12.14 11.21 0.36
CA ALA A 171 13.21 11.81 1.16
C ALA A 171 14.59 11.20 0.87
N ARG A 172 14.66 9.92 0.46
CA ARG A 172 15.90 9.24 0.02
C ARG A 172 16.29 9.51 -1.43
N GLY A 173 15.53 10.36 -2.14
CA GLY A 173 15.83 10.72 -3.53
C GLY A 173 15.34 9.69 -4.54
N TYR A 174 14.20 9.05 -4.29
CA TYR A 174 13.45 8.26 -5.28
C TYR A 174 12.21 9.00 -5.72
N ALA A 175 11.79 8.81 -6.97
CA ALA A 175 10.42 9.10 -7.35
C ALA A 175 9.52 7.96 -6.81
N ALA A 176 8.79 8.22 -5.73
CA ALA A 176 7.89 7.23 -5.15
C ALA A 176 6.55 7.25 -5.89
N TRP A 177 6.20 6.13 -6.52
CA TRP A 177 4.96 5.90 -7.24
C TRP A 177 4.08 4.94 -6.43
N ASN A 178 3.19 5.49 -5.59
CA ASN A 178 2.32 4.71 -4.72
C ASN A 178 1.01 4.36 -5.45
N VAL A 179 0.81 3.09 -5.79
CA VAL A 179 -0.24 2.65 -6.73
C VAL A 179 -1.46 2.11 -5.98
N GLU A 180 -2.63 2.65 -6.30
CA GLU A 180 -3.92 1.98 -6.06
C GLU A 180 -4.29 1.18 -7.31
N TYR A 181 -4.97 0.05 -7.14
CA TYR A 181 -5.35 -0.85 -8.24
C TYR A 181 -6.62 -1.61 -7.90
N ARG A 182 -7.47 -1.93 -8.88
CA ARG A 182 -8.71 -2.69 -8.62
C ARG A 182 -8.45 -4.00 -7.90
N ARG A 183 -9.24 -4.31 -6.87
CA ARG A 183 -9.13 -5.55 -6.10
C ARG A 183 -10.04 -6.63 -6.69
N PRO A 184 -9.64 -7.91 -6.62
CA PRO A 184 -10.36 -9.00 -7.24
C PRO A 184 -11.74 -9.26 -6.65
N ASP A 185 -11.93 -8.99 -5.35
CA ASP A 185 -13.21 -9.19 -4.65
C ASP A 185 -14.38 -8.39 -5.26
N ARG A 186 -14.08 -7.30 -5.99
CA ARG A 186 -15.07 -6.48 -6.71
C ARG A 186 -14.91 -6.50 -8.23
N HIS A 187 -13.72 -6.82 -8.74
CA HIS A 187 -13.40 -6.63 -10.16
C HIS A 187 -12.76 -7.85 -10.84
N GLY A 188 -12.52 -8.93 -10.11
CA GLY A 188 -11.83 -10.13 -10.59
C GLY A 188 -10.31 -9.98 -10.67
N TRP A 189 -9.61 -11.13 -10.65
CA TRP A 189 -8.14 -11.21 -10.65
C TRP A 189 -7.50 -10.48 -11.83
N ASP A 190 -8.10 -10.60 -13.01
CA ASP A 190 -7.54 -10.04 -14.24
C ASP A 190 -7.55 -8.50 -14.23
N ALA A 191 -8.50 -7.88 -13.52
CA ALA A 191 -8.51 -6.43 -13.34
C ALA A 191 -7.30 -5.97 -12.50
N THR A 192 -6.98 -6.68 -11.41
CA THR A 192 -5.84 -6.39 -10.55
C THR A 192 -4.52 -6.47 -11.29
N THR A 193 -4.29 -7.57 -12.02
CA THR A 193 -3.03 -7.76 -12.75
C THR A 193 -2.89 -6.78 -13.92
N THR A 194 -3.99 -6.49 -14.63
CA THR A 194 -4.01 -5.47 -15.69
C THR A 194 -3.71 -4.08 -15.13
N ASP A 195 -4.26 -3.75 -13.97
CA ASP A 195 -4.05 -2.43 -13.34
C ASP A 195 -2.60 -2.24 -12.89
N VAL A 196 -1.98 -3.26 -12.28
CA VAL A 196 -0.55 -3.22 -11.94
C VAL A 196 0.30 -3.03 -13.20
N ALA A 197 0.04 -3.79 -14.27
CA ALA A 197 0.76 -3.63 -15.53
C ALA A 197 0.58 -2.23 -16.13
N ALA A 198 -0.64 -1.68 -16.13
CA ALA A 198 -0.92 -0.34 -16.62
C ALA A 198 -0.24 0.75 -15.77
N ALA A 199 -0.20 0.59 -14.45
CA ALA A 199 0.47 1.50 -13.54
C ALA A 199 1.99 1.55 -13.75
N LEU A 200 2.62 0.46 -14.18
CA LEU A 200 4.02 0.46 -14.60
C LEU A 200 4.17 1.07 -16.01
N ALA A 201 3.30 0.69 -16.94
CA ALA A 201 3.37 1.15 -18.33
C ALA A 201 3.18 2.66 -18.51
N VAL A 202 2.52 3.34 -17.56
CA VAL A 202 2.34 4.81 -17.60
C VAL A 202 3.58 5.60 -17.17
N LEU A 203 4.56 4.97 -16.49
CA LEU A 203 5.73 5.67 -15.95
C LEU A 203 6.49 6.55 -16.97
N PRO A 204 6.66 6.17 -18.25
CA PRO A 204 7.32 7.03 -19.23
C PRO A 204 6.62 8.38 -19.48
N VAL A 205 5.33 8.48 -19.18
CA VAL A 205 4.50 9.68 -19.42
C VAL A 205 3.88 10.24 -18.14
N VAL A 206 4.21 9.69 -16.97
CA VAL A 206 3.69 10.15 -15.67
C VAL A 206 4.29 11.51 -15.28
N THR A 207 5.44 11.88 -15.84
CA THR A 207 6.06 13.20 -15.72
C THR A 207 6.41 13.76 -17.10
N ASP A 208 6.01 15.00 -17.39
CA ASP A 208 6.33 15.67 -18.67
C ASP A 208 7.80 16.10 -18.80
N THR A 209 8.63 15.87 -17.77
CA THR A 209 9.94 16.55 -17.60
C THR A 209 11.16 15.63 -17.71
N GLY A 210 10.99 14.35 -18.03
CA GLY A 210 12.11 13.39 -18.05
C GLY A 210 12.79 13.22 -16.68
N ALA A 211 12.07 13.53 -15.60
CA ALA A 211 12.59 13.48 -14.24
C ALA A 211 12.82 12.05 -13.73
N LEU A 212 12.25 11.05 -14.40
CA LEU A 212 12.33 9.65 -13.99
C LEU A 212 13.43 8.90 -14.73
N ASP A 213 14.27 8.20 -13.98
CA ASP A 213 15.20 7.22 -14.51
C ASP A 213 14.50 5.86 -14.64
N LEU A 214 14.05 5.57 -15.86
CA LEU A 214 13.28 4.36 -16.17
C LEU A 214 14.16 3.10 -16.31
N ASP A 215 15.48 3.24 -16.27
CA ASP A 215 16.40 2.10 -16.22
C ASP A 215 16.61 1.61 -14.76
N ARG A 216 16.20 2.42 -13.77
CA ARG A 216 16.34 2.14 -12.34
C ARG A 216 14.98 2.13 -11.63
N ILE A 217 14.08 1.26 -12.11
CA ILE A 217 12.78 1.03 -11.49
C ILE A 217 12.89 -0.13 -10.49
N VAL A 218 12.55 0.16 -9.24
CA VAL A 218 12.39 -0.83 -8.17
C VAL A 218 10.90 -1.00 -7.91
N VAL A 219 10.40 -2.24 -7.96
CA VAL A 219 9.01 -2.54 -7.62
C VAL A 219 8.99 -3.19 -6.25
N LEU A 220 8.42 -2.50 -5.26
CA LEU A 220 8.27 -2.99 -3.91
C LEU A 220 6.81 -3.28 -3.63
N GLY A 221 6.55 -4.38 -2.93
CA GLY A 221 5.19 -4.71 -2.51
C GLY A 221 5.13 -5.31 -1.13
N HIS A 222 4.07 -4.99 -0.38
CA HIS A 222 3.81 -5.52 0.95
C HIS A 222 2.81 -6.66 0.92
N SER A 223 3.09 -7.80 1.56
CA SER A 223 2.13 -8.89 1.72
C SER A 223 1.56 -9.37 0.37
N ALA A 224 0.25 -9.27 0.16
CA ALA A 224 -0.39 -9.48 -1.15
C ALA A 224 0.24 -8.62 -2.29
N GLY A 225 0.68 -7.40 -2.00
CA GLY A 225 1.42 -6.56 -2.94
C GLY A 225 2.82 -7.07 -3.22
N GLY A 226 3.47 -7.74 -2.27
CA GLY A 226 4.78 -8.39 -2.48
C GLY A 226 4.69 -9.54 -3.48
N GLN A 227 3.57 -10.26 -3.45
CA GLN A 227 3.23 -11.21 -4.50
C GLN A 227 3.04 -10.51 -5.86
N LEU A 228 2.28 -9.40 -5.91
CA LEU A 228 2.07 -8.66 -7.15
C LEU A 228 3.37 -8.09 -7.72
N ALA A 229 4.30 -7.65 -6.86
CA ALA A 229 5.62 -7.16 -7.28
C ALA A 229 6.44 -8.24 -7.98
N LEU A 230 6.54 -9.44 -7.39
CA LEU A 230 7.27 -10.57 -7.99
C LEU A 230 6.57 -11.10 -9.24
N ARG A 231 5.24 -11.10 -9.25
CA ARG A 231 4.43 -11.42 -10.43
C ARG A 231 4.72 -10.46 -11.59
N ALA A 232 4.70 -9.15 -11.33
CA ALA A 232 4.97 -8.13 -12.34
C ALA A 232 6.41 -8.21 -12.86
N ALA A 233 7.38 -8.47 -11.97
CA ALA A 233 8.76 -8.69 -12.36
C ALA A 233 8.90 -9.91 -13.30
N ALA A 234 8.22 -11.02 -13.01
CA ALA A 234 8.21 -12.19 -13.88
C ALA A 234 7.53 -11.94 -15.23
N ASP A 235 6.50 -11.08 -15.28
CA ASP A 235 5.84 -10.67 -16.53
C ASP A 235 6.76 -9.78 -17.40
N LEU A 236 7.69 -9.06 -16.78
CA LEU A 236 8.61 -8.11 -17.42
C LEU A 236 10.06 -8.62 -17.48
N ALA A 237 10.28 -9.92 -17.25
CA ALA A 237 11.62 -10.50 -17.20
C ALA A 237 12.31 -10.55 -18.57
N ASP A 238 11.54 -10.57 -19.67
CA ASP A 238 12.10 -10.46 -21.01
C ASP A 238 12.80 -9.09 -21.17
N PRO A 239 14.09 -9.03 -21.53
CA PRO A 239 14.81 -7.78 -21.74
C PRO A 239 14.19 -6.84 -22.79
N ALA A 240 13.33 -7.35 -23.68
CA ALA A 240 12.57 -6.56 -24.64
C ALA A 240 11.32 -5.89 -24.04
N SER A 241 10.93 -6.25 -22.82
CA SER A 241 9.80 -5.66 -22.10
C SER A 241 10.11 -4.23 -21.65
N ALA A 242 9.10 -3.36 -21.69
CA ALA A 242 9.19 -2.01 -21.18
C ALA A 242 7.96 -1.70 -20.30
N PRO A 243 8.13 -1.03 -19.14
CA PRO A 243 9.41 -0.64 -18.56
C PRO A 243 10.18 -1.85 -17.96
N ARG A 244 11.50 -1.72 -17.78
CA ARG A 244 12.33 -2.77 -17.20
C ARG A 244 12.37 -2.64 -15.67
N VAL A 245 12.12 -3.73 -14.96
CA VAL A 245 12.30 -3.81 -13.51
C VAL A 245 13.78 -4.10 -13.20
N ALA A 246 14.44 -3.20 -12.48
CA ALA A 246 15.84 -3.35 -12.06
C ALA A 246 15.96 -4.23 -10.80
N LEU A 247 14.97 -4.15 -9.91
CA LEU A 247 14.90 -4.92 -8.67
C LEU A 247 13.43 -5.11 -8.25
N ALA A 248 13.07 -6.34 -7.90
CA ALA A 248 11.79 -6.65 -7.26
C ALA A 248 12.00 -6.84 -5.75
N VAL A 249 11.18 -6.21 -4.91
CA VAL A 249 11.26 -6.31 -3.45
C VAL A 249 9.94 -6.85 -2.90
N SER A 250 10.01 -8.02 -2.28
CA SER A 250 8.88 -8.59 -1.53
C SER A 250 9.05 -8.27 -0.06
N LEU A 251 8.13 -7.46 0.50
CA LEU A 251 8.05 -7.14 1.92
C LEU A 251 6.98 -8.04 2.57
N ALA A 252 7.41 -9.14 3.20
CA ALA A 252 6.55 -10.14 3.82
C ALA A 252 5.48 -10.75 2.88
N GLY A 253 5.88 -11.06 1.64
CA GLY A 253 4.94 -11.42 0.57
C GLY A 253 4.28 -12.80 0.68
N VAL A 254 3.13 -12.98 0.02
CA VAL A 254 2.45 -14.28 -0.14
C VAL A 254 2.99 -15.00 -1.38
N LEU A 255 4.13 -15.68 -1.25
CA LEU A 255 4.94 -16.12 -2.40
C LEU A 255 4.71 -17.57 -2.87
N ASP A 256 3.76 -18.27 -2.26
CA ASP A 256 3.31 -19.61 -2.63
C ASP A 256 1.79 -19.63 -2.45
N LEU A 257 1.08 -19.28 -3.53
CA LEU A 257 -0.37 -19.11 -3.51
C LEU A 257 -1.08 -20.45 -3.30
N ALA A 258 -0.56 -21.53 -3.91
CA ALA A 258 -1.14 -22.85 -3.74
C ALA A 258 -1.09 -23.32 -2.28
N GLU A 259 0.08 -23.17 -1.62
CA GLU A 259 0.21 -23.52 -0.20
C GLU A 259 -0.61 -22.58 0.69
N ALA A 260 -0.59 -21.27 0.41
CA ALA A 260 -1.36 -20.29 1.18
C ALA A 260 -2.88 -20.57 1.12
N ASP A 261 -3.40 -21.00 -0.02
CA ASP A 261 -4.80 -21.45 -0.14
C ASP A 261 -5.06 -22.73 0.67
N GLY A 262 -4.17 -23.73 0.55
CA GLY A 262 -4.26 -24.99 1.31
C GLY A 262 -4.27 -24.78 2.82
N ARG A 263 -3.54 -23.77 3.32
CA ARG A 263 -3.49 -23.38 4.73
C ARG A 263 -4.60 -22.40 5.14
N GLN A 264 -5.47 -21.99 4.22
CA GLN A 264 -6.52 -21.00 4.47
C GLN A 264 -5.98 -19.66 4.98
N LEU A 265 -4.77 -19.26 4.54
CA LEU A 265 -4.13 -18.03 4.98
C LEU A 265 -5.02 -16.82 4.66
N GLY A 266 -5.24 -15.97 5.67
CA GLY A 266 -6.11 -14.80 5.54
C GLY A 266 -7.58 -15.16 5.32
N ASP A 267 -8.06 -16.24 5.92
CA ASP A 267 -9.45 -16.73 5.79
C ASP A 267 -9.86 -16.98 4.34
N GLY A 268 -9.04 -17.76 3.62
CA GLY A 268 -9.32 -18.12 2.21
C GLY A 268 -9.14 -16.96 1.22
N ALA A 269 -8.30 -15.97 1.56
CA ALA A 269 -8.07 -14.80 0.73
C ALA A 269 -7.57 -15.15 -0.68
N VAL A 270 -6.73 -16.18 -0.81
CA VAL A 270 -6.14 -16.55 -2.11
C VAL A 270 -7.19 -17.06 -3.08
N SER A 271 -7.99 -18.07 -2.71
CA SER A 271 -9.04 -18.58 -3.60
C SER A 271 -10.14 -17.55 -3.84
N ALA A 272 -10.46 -16.70 -2.86
CA ALA A 272 -11.35 -15.56 -3.08
C ALA A 272 -10.80 -14.58 -4.14
N ALA A 273 -9.50 -14.28 -4.08
CA ALA A 273 -8.84 -13.38 -5.02
C ALA A 273 -8.74 -13.98 -6.43
N LEU A 274 -8.32 -15.24 -6.56
CA LEU A 274 -8.15 -15.92 -7.85
C LEU A 274 -9.48 -16.41 -8.44
N GLY A 275 -10.57 -16.37 -7.67
CA GLY A 275 -11.89 -16.85 -8.08
C GLY A 275 -12.00 -18.38 -8.15
N GLY A 276 -11.22 -19.09 -7.34
CA GLY A 276 -11.17 -20.55 -7.27
C GLY A 276 -9.92 -21.06 -6.58
N THR A 277 -9.90 -22.36 -6.25
CA THR A 277 -8.76 -23.12 -5.71
C THR A 277 -7.76 -23.52 -6.81
N PRO A 278 -6.56 -24.03 -6.46
CA PRO A 278 -5.57 -24.50 -7.45
C PRO A 278 -6.11 -25.54 -8.43
N THR A 279 -7.09 -26.35 -8.02
CA THR A 279 -7.70 -27.37 -8.88
C THR A 279 -8.76 -26.82 -9.83
N THR A 280 -9.41 -25.72 -9.48
CA THR A 280 -10.53 -25.14 -10.26
C THR A 280 -10.08 -24.04 -11.21
N VAL A 281 -9.02 -23.30 -10.85
CA VAL A 281 -8.42 -22.24 -11.70
C VAL A 281 -6.90 -22.40 -11.85
N PRO A 282 -6.39 -23.58 -12.28
CA PRO A 282 -4.95 -23.88 -12.28
C PRO A 282 -4.13 -22.90 -13.12
N GLN A 283 -4.69 -22.35 -14.21
CA GLN A 283 -4.00 -21.37 -15.04
C GLN A 283 -3.77 -20.03 -14.31
N ARG A 284 -4.69 -19.62 -13.43
CA ARG A 284 -4.51 -18.39 -12.62
C ARG A 284 -3.44 -18.58 -11.55
N TYR A 285 -3.36 -19.76 -10.93
CA TYR A 285 -2.25 -20.08 -10.02
C TYR A 285 -0.92 -20.15 -10.77
N ALA A 286 -0.84 -20.86 -11.90
CA ALA A 286 0.38 -20.94 -12.69
C ALA A 286 0.88 -19.57 -13.15
N ALA A 287 -0.02 -18.65 -13.52
CA ALA A 287 0.34 -17.29 -13.92
C ALA A 287 0.59 -16.37 -12.71
N GLY A 288 -0.15 -16.52 -11.62
CA GLY A 288 -0.17 -15.61 -10.47
C GLY A 288 0.85 -15.93 -9.39
N ASP A 289 1.19 -17.19 -9.19
CA ASP A 289 1.98 -17.67 -8.06
C ASP A 289 3.49 -17.49 -8.31
N PRO A 290 4.20 -16.67 -7.53
CA PRO A 290 5.65 -16.53 -7.66
C PRO A 290 6.39 -17.87 -7.55
N MET A 291 5.96 -18.80 -6.68
CA MET A 291 6.58 -20.11 -6.54
C MET A 291 6.47 -20.94 -7.83
N ALA A 292 5.32 -20.89 -8.49
CA ALA A 292 5.08 -21.61 -9.75
C ALA A 292 5.80 -20.99 -10.96
N ARG A 293 6.36 -19.78 -10.78
CA ARG A 293 7.00 -19.00 -11.84
C ARG A 293 8.51 -18.90 -11.72
N LEU A 294 9.11 -19.65 -10.79
CA LEU A 294 10.56 -19.72 -10.69
C LEU A 294 11.19 -20.36 -11.94
N PRO A 295 12.33 -19.85 -12.43
CA PRO A 295 12.98 -18.61 -12.01
C PRO A 295 12.22 -17.35 -12.47
N ILE A 296 12.18 -16.31 -11.63
CA ILE A 296 11.59 -15.01 -11.96
C ILE A 296 12.42 -14.28 -13.03
N GLY A 297 13.75 -14.42 -13.01
CA GLY A 297 14.63 -13.81 -14.01
C GLY A 297 14.94 -12.32 -13.79
N VAL A 298 14.55 -11.75 -12.64
CA VAL A 298 14.85 -10.37 -12.22
C VAL A 298 15.49 -10.43 -10.83
N PRO A 299 16.53 -9.59 -10.53
CA PRO A 299 17.08 -9.51 -9.19
C PRO A 299 15.99 -9.28 -8.15
N THR A 300 16.02 -10.06 -7.07
CA THR A 300 14.96 -10.07 -6.07
C THR A 300 15.53 -9.89 -4.65
N LEU A 301 14.94 -8.96 -3.91
CA LEU A 301 15.16 -8.79 -2.48
C LEU A 301 13.91 -9.27 -1.72
N LEU A 302 14.08 -10.35 -0.96
CA LEU A 302 13.05 -10.88 -0.08
C LEU A 302 13.28 -10.35 1.34
N VAL A 303 12.29 -9.67 1.92
CA VAL A 303 12.36 -9.08 3.26
C VAL A 303 11.28 -9.70 4.13
N GLN A 304 11.66 -10.24 5.28
CA GLN A 304 10.73 -10.88 6.20
C GLN A 304 11.06 -10.55 7.65
N GLY A 305 10.08 -10.03 8.40
CA GLY A 305 10.16 -9.93 9.85
C GLY A 305 10.09 -11.33 10.50
N ALA A 306 11.03 -11.66 11.38
CA ALA A 306 11.09 -12.96 12.07
C ALA A 306 9.96 -13.17 13.08
N GLY A 307 9.25 -12.11 13.47
CA GLY A 307 8.07 -12.12 14.33
C GLY A 307 6.73 -12.04 13.58
N ASP A 308 6.76 -12.16 12.24
CA ASP A 308 5.54 -12.29 11.43
C ASP A 308 4.85 -13.66 11.66
N SER A 309 3.67 -13.85 11.07
CA SER A 309 2.95 -15.11 11.06
C SER A 309 3.87 -16.27 10.65
N PRO A 310 3.89 -17.39 11.41
CA PRO A 310 4.69 -18.56 11.08
C PRO A 310 4.47 -19.08 9.65
N ASP A 311 3.24 -18.96 9.13
CA ASP A 311 2.93 -19.38 7.76
C ASP A 311 3.63 -18.52 6.70
N LEU A 312 3.66 -17.19 6.90
CA LEU A 312 4.37 -16.29 5.99
C LEU A 312 5.88 -16.50 6.08
N VAL A 313 6.41 -16.65 7.30
CA VAL A 313 7.84 -16.93 7.51
C VAL A 313 8.25 -18.24 6.81
N ASP A 314 7.46 -19.31 6.93
CA ASP A 314 7.69 -20.57 6.23
C ASP A 314 7.64 -20.41 4.71
N ILE A 315 6.58 -19.78 4.18
CA ILE A 315 6.43 -19.53 2.73
C ILE A 315 7.63 -18.77 2.17
N ASN A 316 8.05 -17.69 2.82
CA ASN A 316 9.16 -16.84 2.36
C ASN A 316 10.50 -17.60 2.42
N ARG A 317 10.75 -18.37 3.48
CA ARG A 317 11.97 -19.21 3.58
C ARG A 317 12.01 -20.30 2.50
N ARG A 318 10.90 -21.01 2.26
CA ARG A 318 10.81 -22.02 1.20
C ARG A 318 11.01 -21.41 -0.19
N TYR A 319 10.40 -20.25 -0.44
CA TYR A 319 10.59 -19.50 -1.68
C TYR A 319 12.06 -19.12 -1.90
N ALA A 320 12.74 -18.59 -0.87
CA ALA A 320 14.15 -18.21 -0.97
C ALA A 320 15.07 -19.40 -1.32
N VAL A 321 14.78 -20.60 -0.79
CA VAL A 321 15.50 -21.83 -1.13
C VAL A 321 15.23 -22.24 -2.58
N ALA A 322 13.96 -22.29 -2.97
CA ALA A 322 13.54 -22.71 -4.30
C ALA A 322 14.06 -21.77 -5.40
N ALA A 323 13.97 -20.46 -5.19
CA ALA A 323 14.43 -19.44 -6.15
C ALA A 323 15.93 -19.54 -6.42
N ARG A 324 16.74 -19.70 -5.36
CA ARG A 324 18.19 -19.92 -5.50
C ARG A 324 18.51 -21.21 -6.23
N ALA A 325 17.76 -22.29 -5.96
CA ALA A 325 17.92 -23.55 -6.66
C ALA A 325 17.53 -23.47 -8.14
N ALA A 326 16.55 -22.61 -8.48
CA ALA A 326 16.14 -22.32 -9.85
C ALA A 326 17.10 -21.37 -10.60
N GLY A 327 18.04 -20.73 -9.90
CA GLY A 327 19.06 -19.86 -10.47
C GLY A 327 18.77 -18.37 -10.39
N ASP A 328 17.75 -17.93 -9.64
CA ASP A 328 17.47 -16.51 -9.44
C ASP A 328 18.55 -15.82 -8.59
N GLU A 329 18.86 -14.57 -8.94
CA GLU A 329 19.63 -13.67 -8.10
C GLU A 329 18.77 -13.17 -6.93
N LEU A 330 18.84 -13.87 -5.79
CA LEU A 330 18.01 -13.58 -4.61
C LEU A 330 18.81 -13.27 -3.34
N THR A 331 18.56 -12.09 -2.79
CA THR A 331 18.94 -11.71 -1.42
C THR A 331 17.76 -11.95 -0.48
N HIS A 332 17.95 -12.71 0.61
CA HIS A 332 16.93 -12.92 1.64
C HIS A 332 17.37 -12.21 2.93
N LEU A 333 16.65 -11.15 3.29
CA LEU A 333 16.84 -10.34 4.49
C LEU A 333 15.76 -10.70 5.52
N GLU A 334 16.14 -11.52 6.50
CA GLU A 334 15.28 -11.85 7.63
C GLU A 334 15.84 -11.23 8.91
N LEU A 335 15.08 -10.36 9.56
CA LEU A 335 15.50 -9.60 10.76
C LEU A 335 14.36 -9.54 11.79
N PRO A 336 14.62 -9.18 13.06
CA PRO A 336 13.56 -8.94 14.03
C PRO A 336 12.53 -7.91 13.54
N GLY A 337 11.26 -8.19 13.78
CA GLY A 337 10.12 -7.35 13.41
C GLY A 337 8.89 -8.18 13.03
N ASP A 338 7.73 -7.56 13.00
CA ASP A 338 6.46 -8.17 12.61
C ASP A 338 6.09 -7.91 11.14
N HIS A 339 4.84 -8.25 10.77
CA HIS A 339 4.30 -8.08 9.43
C HIS A 339 4.28 -6.63 8.92
N PHE A 340 4.21 -5.66 9.82
CA PHE A 340 4.11 -4.24 9.50
C PHE A 340 5.42 -3.48 9.73
N ASP A 341 6.36 -4.02 10.52
CA ASP A 341 7.69 -3.45 10.67
C ASP A 341 8.44 -3.34 9.33
N VAL A 342 8.20 -4.25 8.37
CA VAL A 342 8.79 -4.19 7.02
C VAL A 342 8.33 -2.99 6.19
N ILE A 343 7.23 -2.33 6.60
CA ILE A 343 6.72 -1.09 5.99
C ILE A 343 6.76 0.10 6.94
N GLY A 344 7.49 -0.01 8.06
CA GLY A 344 7.69 1.08 9.01
C GLY A 344 9.01 1.80 8.74
N PRO A 345 9.03 3.07 8.29
CA PRO A 345 10.28 3.78 7.99
C PRO A 345 11.27 3.85 9.17
N GLY A 346 10.78 3.84 10.41
CA GLY A 346 11.61 3.85 11.61
C GLY A 346 12.19 2.48 12.01
N SER A 347 11.77 1.39 11.36
CA SER A 347 12.19 0.04 11.75
C SER A 347 13.59 -0.29 11.25
N ALA A 348 14.34 -1.09 12.02
CA ALA A 348 15.67 -1.54 11.62
C ALA A 348 15.63 -2.39 10.33
N ILE A 349 14.57 -3.19 10.16
CA ILE A 349 14.40 -4.04 8.96
C ILE A 349 14.16 -3.22 7.69
N TRP A 350 13.41 -2.12 7.77
CA TRP A 350 13.26 -1.20 6.64
C TRP A 350 14.56 -0.46 6.31
N GLN A 351 15.31 0.01 7.32
CA GLN A 351 16.60 0.65 7.09
C GLN A 351 17.58 -0.30 6.37
N ALA A 352 17.69 -1.54 6.83
CA ALA A 352 18.51 -2.57 6.19
C ALA A 352 18.00 -2.92 4.77
N THR A 353 16.68 -2.88 4.54
CA THR A 353 16.09 -3.03 3.20
C THR A 353 16.60 -1.95 2.26
N MET A 354 16.55 -0.68 2.68
CA MET A 354 17.00 0.44 1.86
C MET A 354 18.51 0.46 1.61
N GLU A 355 19.33 -0.09 2.51
CA GLU A 355 20.74 -0.34 2.25
C GLU A 355 20.95 -1.34 1.11
N GLN A 356 20.19 -2.45 1.08
CA GLN A 356 20.27 -3.41 -0.04
C GLN A 356 19.78 -2.80 -1.34
N VAL A 357 18.66 -2.07 -1.32
CA VAL A 357 18.13 -1.38 -2.50
C VAL A 357 19.18 -0.40 -3.07
N GLY A 358 19.86 0.35 -2.21
CA GLY A 358 20.96 1.24 -2.61
C GLY A 358 22.09 0.51 -3.33
N ARG A 359 22.53 -0.65 -2.79
CA ARG A 359 23.57 -1.48 -3.40
C ARG A 359 23.18 -1.97 -4.80
N TYR A 360 21.96 -2.47 -4.98
CA TYR A 360 21.46 -2.92 -6.28
C TYR A 360 21.44 -1.81 -7.33
N LEU A 361 21.15 -0.57 -6.90
CA LEU A 361 21.10 0.59 -7.79
C LEU A 361 22.44 1.35 -7.92
N GLY A 362 23.50 0.87 -7.27
CA GLY A 362 24.82 1.50 -7.28
C GLY A 362 24.86 2.88 -6.63
N ARG A 363 24.13 3.07 -5.52
CA ARG A 363 23.98 4.34 -4.80
C ARG A 363 24.56 4.32 -3.40
#